data_AF-A0A2N3AIP7-F1
#
_entry.id   AF-A0A2N3AIP7-F1
#
_cell.length_a   1.000
_cell.length_b   1.000
_cell.length_c   1.000
_cell.angle_alpha   90.00
_cell.angle_beta   90.00
_cell.angle_gamma   90.00
#
_symmetry.space_group_name_H-M   'P 1'
#
loop_
_entity.id
_entity.type
_entity.pdbx_description
1 polymer ?
#
loop_
_entity_poly.entity_id
_entity_poly.type
_entity_poly.pdbx_seq_one_letter_code
_entity_poly.pdbx_strand_id
1 'polypeptide(L)'
;MGAAGRDFHNFNVYFRNNQNYEVVAFTATQIPDIAGRKYPVELSGSLYPEGIPIYPEEELPDLIKKNQIDQVILAYSDLPHQY
;
A
#
# COMPACT_ATOMS: atom_id res chain seq x y z
N MET A 1 -1.71 -2.03 -3.87
CA MET A 1 -2.79 -3.00 -3.63
C MET A 1 -2.21 -4.41 -3.56
N GLY A 2 -2.58 -5.18 -2.55
CA GLY A 2 -2.04 -6.52 -2.30
C GLY A 2 -2.64 -7.16 -1.05
N ALA A 3 -2.09 -8.32 -0.66
CA ALA A 3 -2.54 -9.11 0.48
C ALA A 3 -1.51 -9.12 1.63
N ALA A 4 -0.91 -7.98 1.96
CA ALA A 4 0.02 -7.81 3.10
C ALA A 4 1.30 -8.67 3.03
N GLY A 5 1.74 -9.00 1.82
CA GLY A 5 2.94 -9.77 1.54
C GLY A 5 3.85 -9.01 0.60
N ARG A 6 3.64 -9.19 -0.71
CA ARG A 6 4.48 -8.59 -1.75
C ARG A 6 4.38 -7.06 -1.82
N ASP A 7 3.24 -6.48 -1.50
CA ASP A 7 3.08 -5.03 -1.34
C ASP A 7 3.98 -4.46 -0.24
N PHE A 8 3.97 -5.06 0.96
CA PHE A 8 4.88 -4.66 2.03
C PHE A 8 6.35 -4.93 1.68
N HIS A 9 6.63 -6.04 0.99
CA HIS A 9 7.98 -6.33 0.52
C HIS A 9 8.47 -5.27 -0.47
N ASN A 10 7.70 -4.97 -1.52
CA ASN A 10 8.01 -3.94 -2.51
C ASN A 10 8.24 -2.58 -1.83
N PHE A 11 7.40 -2.23 -0.86
CA PHE A 11 7.61 -1.04 -0.05
C PHE A 11 8.99 -1.05 0.63
N ASN A 12 9.29 -2.08 1.41
CA ASN A 12 10.51 -2.17 2.19
C ASN A 12 11.80 -2.12 1.36
N VAL A 13 11.80 -2.76 0.18
CA VAL A 13 13.00 -2.91 -0.65
C VAL A 13 13.19 -1.78 -1.66
N TYR A 14 12.11 -1.12 -2.10
CA TYR A 14 12.19 -0.13 -3.19
C TYR A 14 11.64 1.25 -2.81
N PHE A 15 10.48 1.33 -2.16
CA PHE A 15 9.81 2.63 -1.94
C PHE A 15 10.22 3.33 -0.63
N ARG A 16 10.51 2.58 0.44
CA ARG A 16 10.67 3.08 1.81
C ARG A 16 11.62 4.27 1.95
N ASN A 17 12.74 4.25 1.22
CA ASN A 17 13.79 5.28 1.31
C ASN A 17 13.94 6.06 -0.01
N ASN A 18 12.97 5.97 -0.92
CA ASN A 18 13.06 6.57 -2.24
C ASN A 18 12.25 7.87 -2.28
N GLN A 19 12.96 9.00 -2.31
CA GLN A 19 12.36 10.34 -2.31
C GLN A 19 11.58 10.69 -3.58
N ASN A 20 11.70 9.88 -4.64
CA ASN A 20 10.92 10.08 -5.85
C ASN A 20 9.47 9.58 -5.71
N TYR A 21 9.13 8.93 -4.60
CA TYR A 21 7.81 8.37 -4.36
C TYR A 21 7.31 8.71 -2.95
N GLU A 22 6.02 9.01 -2.86
CA GLU A 22 5.28 9.09 -1.61
C GLU A 22 4.21 8.00 -1.59
N VAL A 23 4.41 6.99 -0.74
CA VAL A 23 3.43 5.91 -0.53
C VAL A 23 2.39 6.39 0.47
N VAL A 24 1.26 6.83 -0.05
CA VAL A 24 0.16 7.40 0.75
C VAL A 24 -0.64 6.38 1.56
N ALA A 25 -0.70 5.14 1.09
CA ALA A 25 -1.59 4.12 1.61
C ALA A 25 -1.24 2.72 1.08
N PHE A 26 -1.53 1.71 1.90
CA PHE A 26 -1.78 0.36 1.44
C PHE A 26 -3.29 0.11 1.33
N THR A 27 -3.68 -0.88 0.54
CA THR A 27 -5.06 -1.38 0.49
C THR A 27 -5.07 -2.86 0.78
N ALA A 28 -6.15 -3.34 1.42
CA ALA A 28 -6.31 -4.76 1.75
C ALA A 28 -7.76 -5.23 1.53
N THR A 29 -7.92 -6.49 1.12
CA THR A 29 -9.23 -7.13 0.91
C THR A 29 -9.35 -8.52 1.56
N GLN A 30 -8.26 -9.27 1.69
CA GLN A 30 -8.30 -10.69 2.04
C GLN A 30 -8.08 -11.01 3.54
N ILE A 31 -7.42 -10.12 4.28
CA ILE A 31 -7.02 -10.40 5.67
C ILE A 31 -8.00 -9.71 6.62
N PRO A 32 -8.73 -10.46 7.46
CA PRO A 32 -9.59 -9.89 8.49
C PRO A 32 -8.83 -8.90 9.39
N ASP A 33 -9.48 -7.80 9.75
CA ASP A 33 -8.98 -6.81 10.71
C ASP A 33 -7.66 -6.10 10.36
N ILE A 34 -7.14 -6.24 9.13
CA ILE A 34 -5.96 -5.48 8.70
C ILE A 34 -6.32 -4.07 8.19
N ALA A 35 -7.46 -3.95 7.52
CA ALA A 35 -7.97 -2.65 7.09
C ALA A 35 -8.32 -1.80 8.32
N GLY A 36 -7.96 -0.51 8.28
CA GLY A 36 -8.04 0.40 9.41
C GLY A 36 -6.80 0.41 10.31
N ARG A 37 -5.86 -0.54 10.13
CA ARG A 37 -4.55 -0.48 10.80
C ARG A 37 -3.60 0.46 10.06
N LYS A 38 -2.44 0.69 10.66
CA LYS A 38 -1.29 1.34 10.03
C LYS A 38 -0.15 0.34 9.88
N TYR A 39 0.55 0.44 8.75
CA TYR A 39 1.89 -0.07 8.62
C TYR A 39 2.78 0.64 9.65
N PRO A 40 3.51 -0.09 10.50
CA PRO A 40 4.12 0.45 11.71
C PRO A 40 5.24 1.45 11.40
N VAL A 41 5.32 2.52 12.21
CA VAL A 41 6.31 3.60 12.07
C VAL A 41 7.72 3.04 12.09
N GLU A 42 7.98 2.06 12.96
CA GLU A 42 9.27 1.42 13.18
C GLU A 42 9.79 0.71 11.92
N LEU A 43 8.90 0.33 10.99
CA LEU A 43 9.25 -0.29 9.71
C LEU A 43 9.16 0.68 8.53
N SER A 44 8.58 1.86 8.72
CA SER A 44 8.22 2.78 7.64
C SER A 44 9.38 3.66 7.17
N GLY A 45 10.47 3.78 7.95
CA GLY A 45 11.63 4.58 7.60
C GLY A 45 11.40 6.09 7.78
N SER A 46 12.46 6.88 7.57
CA SER A 46 12.47 8.31 7.92
C SER A 46 11.53 9.18 7.08
N LEU A 47 11.12 8.72 5.90
CA LEU A 47 10.18 9.44 5.04
C LEU A 47 8.73 9.31 5.48
N TYR A 48 8.43 8.38 6.41
CA TYR A 48 7.07 8.04 6.83
C TYR A 48 6.97 7.96 8.37
N PRO A 49 7.18 9.09 9.07
CA PRO A 49 7.23 9.13 10.54
C PRO A 49 5.90 8.77 11.23
N GLU A 50 4.79 8.86 10.52
CA GLU A 50 3.44 8.55 11.03
C GLU A 50 2.95 7.13 10.66
N GLY A 51 3.83 6.34 10.03
CA GLY A 51 3.49 5.08 9.40
C GLY A 51 2.68 5.31 8.13
N ILE A 52 2.11 4.22 7.58
CA ILE A 52 1.32 4.27 6.35
C ILE A 52 -0.05 3.64 6.61
N PRO A 53 -1.16 4.36 6.36
CA PRO A 53 -2.50 3.81 6.60
C PRO A 53 -2.81 2.63 5.66
N ILE A 54 -3.60 1.68 6.16
CA ILE A 54 -4.08 0.52 5.40
C ILE A 54 -5.60 0.65 5.29
N TYR A 55 -6.10 0.88 4.08
CA TYR A 55 -7.53 1.04 3.81
C TYR A 55 -8.16 -0.23 3.25
N PRO A 56 -9.49 -0.40 3.36
CA PRO A 56 -10.22 -1.36 2.55
C PRO A 56 -9.95 -1.12 1.05
N GLU A 57 -9.75 -2.19 0.27
CA GLU A 57 -9.51 -2.06 -1.17
C GLU A 57 -10.70 -1.46 -1.93
N GLU A 58 -11.92 -1.64 -1.43
CA GLU A 58 -13.13 -1.02 -1.98
C GLU A 58 -13.10 0.51 -1.95
N GLU A 59 -12.31 1.13 -1.06
CA GLU A 59 -12.13 2.58 -0.99
C GLU A 59 -11.13 3.13 -2.03
N LEU A 60 -10.46 2.25 -2.80
CA LEU A 60 -9.43 2.64 -3.78
C LEU A 60 -9.89 3.75 -4.75
N PRO A 61 -11.09 3.70 -5.36
CA PRO A 61 -11.54 4.76 -6.27
C PRO A 61 -11.63 6.14 -5.62
N ASP A 62 -12.03 6.20 -4.35
CA ASP A 62 -12.16 7.45 -3.60
C ASP A 62 -10.80 7.94 -3.10
N LEU A 63 -9.92 7.02 -2.68
CA LEU A 63 -8.54 7.34 -2.32
C LEU A 63 -7.78 7.95 -3.49
N ILE A 64 -7.94 7.42 -4.71
CA ILE A 64 -7.31 7.95 -5.91
C ILE A 64 -7.73 9.39 -6.15
N LYS A 65 -9.04 9.68 -6.08
CA LYS A 65 -9.58 11.03 -6.32
C LYS A 65 -9.16 12.01 -5.22
N LYS A 66 -9.30 11.61 -3.96
CA LYS A 66 -9.06 12.46 -2.80
C LYS A 66 -7.59 12.87 -2.67
N ASN A 67 -6.68 11.93 -2.92
CA ASN A 67 -5.25 12.13 -2.73
C ASN A 67 -4.51 12.40 -4.05
N GLN A 68 -5.23 12.53 -5.18
CA GLN A 68 -4.67 12.80 -6.51
C GLN A 68 -3.56 11.79 -6.90
N ILE A 69 -3.86 10.50 -6.76
CA ILE A 69 -2.86 9.43 -6.92
C ILE A 69 -2.46 9.24 -8.39
N ASP A 70 -1.16 9.33 -8.65
CA ASP A 70 -0.59 9.11 -9.98
C ASP A 70 -0.45 7.64 -10.36
N GLN A 71 -0.17 6.76 -9.38
CA GLN A 71 0.14 5.35 -9.62
C GLN A 71 -0.48 4.42 -8.59
N VAL A 72 -1.03 3.30 -9.07
CA VAL A 72 -1.45 2.17 -8.23
C VAL A 72 -0.54 0.98 -8.53
N ILE A 73 0.17 0.51 -7.51
CA ILE A 73 1.06 -0.64 -7.64
C ILE A 73 0.29 -1.92 -7.34
N LEU A 74 0.08 -2.74 -8.38
CA LEU A 74 -0.52 -4.06 -8.29
C LEU A 74 0.51 -5.08 -7.78
N ALA A 75 0.31 -5.60 -6.57
CA ALA A 75 1.25 -6.50 -5.91
C ALA A 75 0.70 -7.91 -5.61
N TYR A 76 -0.47 -8.27 -6.14
CA TYR A 76 -0.94 -9.65 -6.11
C TYR A 76 -0.03 -10.54 -6.96
N SER A 77 0.21 -11.78 -6.52
CA SER A 77 1.07 -12.76 -7.20
C SER A 77 0.29 -13.87 -7.90
N ASP A 78 -0.98 -14.02 -7.55
CA ASP A 78 -1.88 -15.11 -7.88
C ASP A 78 -3.00 -14.68 -8.85
N LEU A 79 -2.89 -13.49 -9.45
CA LEU A 79 -3.86 -13.04 -10.44
C LEU A 79 -3.78 -13.90 -11.70
N PRO A 80 -4.93 -14.37 -12.22
CA PRO A 80 -4.95 -15.08 -13.49
C PRO A 80 -4.47 -14.15 -14.60
N HIS A 81 -3.55 -14.64 -15.44
CA HIS A 81 -3.21 -13.97 -16.68
C HIS A 81 -4.33 -14.22 -17.70
N GLN A 82 -5.12 -13.18 -17.99
CA GLN A 82 -6.16 -13.24 -19.03
C GLN A 82 -5.52 -12.93 -20.39
N TYR A 83 -5.73 -13.82 -21.37
CA TYR A 83 -5.33 -13.67 -22.78
C TYR A 83 -6.46 -13.05 -23.61
#